data_AF-A0A4R6W549-F1
#
_entry.id   AF-A0A4R6W549-F1
#
_cell.length_a   1.000
_cell.length_b   1.000
_cell.length_c   1.000
_cell.angle_alpha   90.00
_cell.angle_beta   90.00
_cell.angle_gamma   90.00
#
_symmetry.space_group_name_H-M   'P 1'
#
loop_
_entity.id
_entity.type
_entity.pdbx_description
1 polymer ?
#
loop_
_entity_poly.entity_id
_entity_poly.type
_entity_poly.pdbx_seq_one_letter_code
_entity_poly.pdbx_strand_id
1 'polypeptide(L)'
;MENISKANKASQAFINAGVEFESIERILLYLRVSNSLINEDILKSVKKLTEFNSKLELSYELDAKREEDFLKVNHYERMLSIMMYIRLIDNFESYFKDILSEIVFKNPKVLSSNETEKLDFILSFDDYPSLIKEIASKRIEALFYQNIDNIQKFFKERVGIQIFKEKADDINLLIKQRNLAVHNRSKITKEFIRLFPNKEFVEGMVLKFDFAYIERLIPALYKIINELDYEICAKFDLKEVEY
;
A
#
# COMPACT_ATOMS: atom_id res chain seq x y z
N MET A 1 2.67 -12.00 -36.40
CA MET A 1 3.18 -10.74 -35.82
C MET A 1 2.09 -9.70 -35.97
N GLU A 2 1.12 -9.71 -35.08
CA GLU A 2 0.01 -8.75 -35.05
C GLU A 2 -0.23 -8.35 -33.59
N ASN A 3 -0.40 -7.05 -33.37
CA ASN A 3 -0.73 -6.34 -32.13
C ASN A 3 0.35 -6.25 -31.04
N ILE A 4 1.46 -5.58 -31.36
CA ILE A 4 2.24 -4.80 -30.37
C ILE A 4 1.93 -3.32 -30.63
N SER A 5 0.72 -2.89 -30.27
CA SER A 5 0.30 -1.47 -30.27
C SER A 5 -1.02 -1.30 -29.51
N LYS A 6 -1.07 -1.77 -28.27
CA LYS A 6 -1.93 -1.10 -27.28
C LYS A 6 -0.97 -0.32 -26.42
N ALA A 7 -0.97 1.01 -26.58
CA ALA A 7 -0.29 1.88 -25.66
C ALA A 7 -0.71 1.50 -24.22
N ASN A 8 0.27 1.27 -23.34
CA ASN A 8 0.04 1.01 -21.92
C ASN A 8 -0.60 2.25 -21.31
N LYS A 9 -1.93 2.27 -21.25
CA LYS A 9 -2.74 3.40 -20.83
C LYS A 9 -3.46 3.01 -19.54
N ALA A 10 -3.38 3.84 -18.50
CA ALA A 10 -4.07 3.65 -17.22
C ALA A 10 -4.35 4.99 -16.54
N SER A 11 -5.15 4.97 -15.48
CA SER A 11 -5.35 6.16 -14.64
C SER A 11 -4.05 6.63 -13.98
N GLN A 12 -4.01 7.89 -13.55
CA GLN A 12 -2.85 8.39 -12.79
C GLN A 12 -2.73 7.66 -11.44
N ALA A 13 -3.86 7.36 -10.80
CA ALA A 13 -3.92 6.56 -9.58
C ALA A 13 -3.24 5.19 -9.73
N PHE A 14 -3.49 4.49 -10.85
CA PHE A 14 -2.85 3.20 -11.11
C PHE A 14 -1.35 3.32 -11.30
N ILE A 15 -0.89 4.31 -12.08
CA ILE A 15 0.55 4.55 -12.31
C ILE A 15 1.26 4.83 -10.98
N ASN A 16 0.68 5.71 -10.15
CA ASN A 16 1.23 6.02 -8.82
C ASN A 16 1.37 4.75 -7.97
N ALA A 17 0.32 3.92 -7.94
CA ALA A 17 0.35 2.67 -7.20
C ALA A 17 1.37 1.67 -7.76
N GLY A 18 1.46 1.56 -9.09
CA GLY A 18 2.41 0.69 -9.79
C GLY A 18 3.87 1.03 -9.50
N VAL A 19 4.23 2.31 -9.51
CA VAL A 19 5.59 2.79 -9.19
C VAL A 19 5.99 2.39 -7.77
N GLU A 20 5.07 2.49 -6.81
CA GLU A 20 5.33 2.10 -5.42
C GLU A 20 5.46 0.59 -5.25
N PHE A 21 4.61 -0.21 -5.92
CA PHE A 21 4.77 -1.67 -5.95
C PHE A 21 6.12 -2.09 -6.51
N GLU A 22 6.50 -1.53 -7.67
CA GLU A 22 7.77 -1.80 -8.31
C GLU A 22 8.97 -1.37 -7.43
N SER A 23 8.86 -0.24 -6.73
CA SER A 23 9.91 0.23 -5.83
C SER A 23 10.19 -0.77 -4.71
N ILE A 24 9.15 -1.40 -4.15
CA ILE A 24 9.30 -2.42 -3.12
C ILE A 24 9.93 -3.71 -3.70
N GLU A 25 9.51 -4.14 -4.89
CA GLU A 25 10.14 -5.29 -5.58
C GLU A 25 11.63 -5.03 -5.87
N ARG A 26 11.97 -3.82 -6.33
CA ARG A 26 13.35 -3.41 -6.60
C ARG A 26 14.20 -3.41 -5.32
N ILE A 27 13.64 -2.99 -4.17
CA ILE A 27 14.34 -3.07 -2.88
C ILE A 27 14.56 -4.53 -2.49
N LEU A 28 13.55 -5.40 -2.62
CA LEU A 28 13.70 -6.84 -2.33
C LEU A 28 14.79 -7.48 -3.21
N LEU A 29 14.82 -7.14 -4.51
CA LEU A 29 15.85 -7.59 -5.43
C LEU A 29 17.24 -7.07 -5.01
N TYR A 30 17.35 -5.78 -4.68
CA TYR A 30 18.59 -5.18 -4.18
C TYR A 30 19.11 -5.91 -2.94
N LEU A 31 18.23 -6.21 -1.98
CA LEU A 31 18.57 -6.94 -0.76
C LEU A 31 19.06 -8.36 -1.05
N ARG A 32 18.43 -9.07 -2.00
CA ARG A 32 18.85 -10.41 -2.44
C ARG A 32 20.21 -10.41 -3.10
N VAL A 33 20.41 -9.51 -4.07
CA VAL A 33 21.69 -9.37 -4.76
C VAL A 33 22.79 -9.00 -3.76
N SER A 34 22.53 -8.04 -2.88
CA SER A 34 23.48 -7.65 -1.83
C SER A 34 23.82 -8.82 -0.92
N ASN A 35 22.84 -9.59 -0.47
CA ASN A 35 23.06 -10.77 0.36
C ASN A 35 23.87 -11.85 -0.38
N SER A 36 23.63 -12.07 -1.67
CA SER A 36 24.45 -12.99 -2.49
C SER A 36 25.91 -12.54 -2.53
N LEU A 37 26.16 -11.27 -2.89
CA LEU A 37 27.50 -10.71 -3.01
C LEU A 37 28.25 -10.67 -1.67
N ILE A 38 27.55 -10.40 -0.57
CA ILE A 38 28.12 -10.46 0.78
C ILE A 38 28.58 -11.89 1.12
N ASN A 39 27.77 -12.88 0.78
CA ASN A 39 28.09 -14.28 1.05
C ASN A 39 29.21 -14.83 0.14
N GLU A 40 29.44 -14.23 -1.03
CA GLU A 40 30.57 -14.57 -1.91
C GLU A 40 31.94 -14.14 -1.31
N ASP A 41 32.01 -12.98 -0.65
CA ASP A 41 33.24 -12.49 -0.02
C ASP A 41 32.94 -11.73 1.28
N ILE A 42 32.71 -12.50 2.34
CA ILE A 42 32.36 -11.97 3.66
C ILE A 42 33.49 -11.11 4.25
N LEU A 43 34.76 -11.49 4.03
CA LEU A 43 35.91 -10.77 4.58
C LEU A 43 36.03 -9.36 3.98
N LYS A 44 35.85 -9.24 2.66
CA LYS A 44 35.81 -7.93 1.98
C LYS A 44 34.63 -7.10 2.46
N SER A 45 33.48 -7.72 2.66
CA SER A 45 32.27 -7.06 3.15
C SER A 45 32.44 -6.52 4.57
N VAL A 46 33.01 -7.32 5.48
CA VAL A 46 33.37 -6.90 6.85
C VAL A 46 34.37 -5.74 6.81
N LYS A 47 35.43 -5.82 6.00
CA LYS A 47 36.39 -4.72 5.84
C LYS A 47 35.71 -3.42 5.40
N LYS A 48 34.76 -3.51 4.46
CA LYS A 48 33.99 -2.34 3.99
C LYS A 48 33.03 -1.82 5.06
N LEU A 49 32.37 -2.69 5.82
CA LEU A 49 31.55 -2.30 6.96
C LEU A 49 32.37 -1.50 7.98
N THR A 50 33.55 -2.00 8.37
CA THR A 50 34.45 -1.30 9.30
C THR A 50 34.89 0.06 8.75
N GLU A 51 35.23 0.14 7.46
CA GLU A 51 35.59 1.39 6.80
C GLU A 51 34.45 2.40 6.88
N PHE A 52 33.20 2.01 6.58
CA PHE A 52 32.05 2.90 6.67
C PHE A 52 31.73 3.28 8.11
N ASN A 53 31.76 2.32 9.04
CA ASN A 53 31.48 2.57 10.45
C ASN A 53 32.45 3.57 11.08
N SER A 54 33.74 3.52 10.71
CA SER A 54 34.75 4.49 11.17
C SER A 54 34.52 5.94 10.70
N LYS A 55 33.70 6.13 9.67
CA LYS A 55 33.37 7.45 9.11
C LYS A 55 32.07 8.04 9.67
N LEU A 56 31.35 7.29 10.51
CA LEU A 56 30.15 7.79 11.18
C LEU A 56 30.52 8.77 12.30
N GLU A 57 29.66 9.75 12.55
CA GLU A 57 29.80 10.66 13.68
C GLU A 57 29.80 9.93 15.03
N LEU A 58 29.04 8.83 15.10
CA LEU A 58 29.00 7.88 16.19
C LEU A 58 29.23 6.49 15.62
N SER A 59 30.46 5.97 15.76
CA SER A 59 30.78 4.61 15.37
C SER A 59 30.15 3.60 16.32
N TYR A 60 29.73 2.47 15.78
CA TYR A 60 29.22 1.35 16.56
C TYR A 60 30.37 0.41 16.94
N GLU A 61 30.31 -0.18 18.13
CA GLU A 61 31.19 -1.30 18.46
C GLU A 61 30.84 -2.50 17.58
N LEU A 62 31.79 -2.89 16.73
CA LEU A 62 31.70 -4.09 15.91
C LEU A 62 32.32 -5.25 16.70
N ASP A 63 31.54 -6.31 16.93
CA ASP A 63 32.00 -7.58 17.51
C ASP A 63 32.02 -8.62 16.39
N ALA A 64 33.16 -9.29 16.18
CA ALA A 64 33.37 -10.28 15.14
C ALA A 64 32.27 -11.38 15.08
N LYS A 65 31.67 -11.75 16.22
CA LYS A 65 30.54 -12.71 16.23
C LYS A 65 29.20 -12.11 15.80
N ARG A 66 29.03 -10.79 15.92
CA ARG A 66 27.81 -10.03 15.53
C ARG A 66 27.92 -9.40 14.15
N GLU A 67 29.14 -9.18 13.65
CA GLU A 67 29.43 -8.61 12.34
C GLU A 67 28.87 -9.46 11.19
N GLU A 68 28.99 -10.79 11.28
CA GLU A 68 28.41 -11.70 10.28
C GLU A 68 26.88 -11.62 10.25
N ASP A 69 26.23 -11.49 11.40
CA ASP A 69 24.78 -11.37 11.46
C ASP A 69 24.31 -9.99 10.98
N PHE A 70 25.05 -8.93 11.27
CA PHE A 70 24.78 -7.58 10.77
C PHE A 70 24.81 -7.49 9.24
N LEU A 71 25.57 -8.35 8.57
CA LEU A 71 25.65 -8.39 7.11
C LEU A 71 24.60 -9.32 6.46
N LYS A 72 23.94 -10.18 7.23
CA LYS A 72 22.90 -11.09 6.72
C LYS A 72 21.58 -10.34 6.60
N VAL A 73 20.97 -10.37 5.42
CA VAL A 73 19.68 -9.73 5.18
C VAL A 73 18.58 -10.24 6.13
N ASN A 74 18.64 -11.52 6.49
CA ASN A 74 17.67 -12.18 7.39
C ASN A 74 17.67 -11.57 8.80
N HIS A 75 18.77 -10.93 9.22
CA HIS A 75 18.82 -10.20 10.50
C HIS A 75 17.81 -9.04 10.53
N TYR A 76 17.58 -8.39 9.38
CA TYR A 76 16.68 -7.25 9.26
C TYR A 76 15.29 -7.60 8.74
N GLU A 77 15.06 -8.84 8.31
CA GLU A 77 13.83 -9.27 7.63
C GLU A 77 12.58 -8.87 8.41
N ARG A 78 12.54 -9.16 9.71
CA ARG A 78 11.37 -8.83 10.53
C ARG A 78 11.01 -7.35 10.47
N MET A 79 11.99 -6.46 10.58
CA MET A 79 11.76 -5.03 10.59
C MET A 79 11.38 -4.54 9.20
N LEU A 80 12.15 -4.92 8.18
CA LEU A 80 11.96 -4.47 6.81
C LEU A 80 10.65 -5.00 6.21
N SER A 81 10.31 -6.27 6.45
CA SER A 81 9.05 -6.84 5.98
C SER A 81 7.84 -6.18 6.61
N ILE A 82 7.88 -5.76 7.88
CA ILE A 82 6.80 -4.97 8.49
C ILE A 82 6.67 -3.61 7.80
N MET A 83 7.79 -2.91 7.55
CA MET A 83 7.76 -1.61 6.87
C MET A 83 7.23 -1.72 5.43
N MET A 84 7.71 -2.72 4.69
CA MET A 84 7.22 -3.02 3.33
C MET A 84 5.74 -3.38 3.34
N TYR A 85 5.30 -4.21 4.30
CA TYR A 85 3.89 -4.57 4.44
C TYR A 85 3.01 -3.35 4.67
N ILE A 86 3.39 -2.47 5.60
CA ILE A 86 2.65 -1.22 5.86
C ILE A 86 2.59 -0.39 4.58
N ARG A 87 3.73 -0.16 3.91
CA ARG A 87 3.78 0.64 2.69
C ARG A 87 2.94 0.05 1.57
N LEU A 88 2.92 -1.28 1.40
CA LEU A 88 2.10 -1.96 0.40
C LEU A 88 0.61 -1.73 0.63
N ILE A 89 0.15 -1.92 1.86
CA ILE A 89 -1.26 -1.73 2.19
C ILE A 89 -1.65 -0.26 2.13
N ASP A 90 -0.79 0.66 2.56
CA ASP A 90 -1.02 2.11 2.45
C ASP A 90 -1.16 2.54 0.98
N ASN A 91 -0.27 2.04 0.13
CA ASN A 91 -0.31 2.31 -1.30
C ASN A 91 -1.59 1.75 -1.94
N PHE A 92 -1.98 0.53 -1.56
CA PHE A 92 -3.22 -0.08 -2.01
C PHE A 92 -4.45 0.73 -1.58
N GLU A 93 -4.54 1.20 -0.33
CA GLU A 93 -5.62 2.08 0.13
C GLU A 93 -5.59 3.44 -0.59
N SER A 94 -4.41 3.98 -0.85
CA SER A 94 -4.23 5.27 -1.52
C SER A 94 -4.70 5.22 -2.98
N TYR A 95 -4.48 4.11 -3.69
CA TYR A 95 -5.06 3.89 -5.02
C TYR A 95 -6.57 4.15 -5.03
N PHE A 96 -7.31 3.61 -4.06
CA PHE A 96 -8.77 3.79 -4.02
C PHE A 96 -9.19 5.24 -3.72
N LYS A 97 -8.39 5.98 -2.94
CA LYS A 97 -8.62 7.42 -2.70
C LYS A 97 -8.39 8.22 -3.97
N ASP A 98 -7.29 7.95 -4.66
CA ASP A 98 -6.89 8.67 -5.86
C ASP A 98 -7.86 8.40 -7.01
N ILE A 99 -8.19 7.12 -7.27
CA ILE A 99 -9.12 6.77 -8.34
C ILE A 99 -10.53 7.30 -8.08
N LEU A 100 -10.97 7.30 -6.81
CA LEU A 100 -12.27 7.90 -6.47
C LEU A 100 -12.24 9.41 -6.67
N SER A 101 -11.13 10.07 -6.37
CA SER A 101 -10.96 11.50 -6.66
C SER A 101 -11.09 11.76 -8.16
N GLU A 102 -10.40 10.99 -9.01
CA GLU A 102 -10.49 11.08 -10.47
C GLU A 102 -11.93 10.88 -10.99
N ILE A 103 -12.63 9.85 -10.47
CA ILE A 103 -14.04 9.58 -10.79
C ILE A 103 -14.92 10.78 -10.43
N VAL A 104 -14.74 11.37 -9.24
CA VAL A 104 -15.55 12.49 -8.77
C VAL A 104 -15.29 13.75 -9.58
N PHE A 105 -14.04 14.03 -9.97
CA PHE A 105 -13.75 15.16 -10.85
C PHE A 105 -14.46 15.04 -12.20
N LYS A 106 -14.49 13.84 -12.78
CA LYS A 106 -15.18 13.58 -14.05
C LYS A 106 -16.71 13.55 -13.88
N ASN A 107 -17.20 13.03 -12.76
CA ASN A 107 -18.62 12.85 -12.48
C ASN A 107 -18.98 13.16 -11.02
N PRO A 108 -19.13 14.44 -10.63
CA PRO A 108 -19.36 14.82 -9.22
C PRO A 108 -20.63 14.21 -8.60
N LYS A 109 -21.60 13.80 -9.43
CA LYS A 109 -22.86 13.18 -8.98
C LYS A 109 -22.66 11.87 -8.24
N VAL A 110 -21.50 11.21 -8.39
CA VAL A 110 -21.17 9.97 -7.66
C VAL A 110 -21.17 10.21 -6.14
N LEU A 111 -20.87 11.43 -5.69
CA LEU A 111 -20.93 11.82 -4.27
C LEU A 111 -22.32 12.25 -3.82
N SER A 112 -23.35 12.23 -4.66
CA SER A 112 -24.68 12.72 -4.27
C SER A 112 -25.20 12.05 -2.99
N SER A 113 -25.50 12.88 -2.00
CA SER A 113 -25.98 12.49 -0.67
C SER A 113 -26.99 13.51 -0.17
N ASN A 114 -27.74 13.17 0.87
CA ASN A 114 -28.66 14.10 1.54
C ASN A 114 -27.93 15.04 2.53
N GLU A 115 -26.60 15.06 2.52
CA GLU A 115 -25.79 15.86 3.43
C GLU A 115 -25.76 17.32 3.00
N THR A 116 -25.81 18.22 3.98
CA THR A 116 -25.78 19.68 3.78
C THR A 116 -24.42 20.25 4.18
N GLU A 117 -23.88 21.13 3.35
CA GLU A 117 -22.71 21.94 3.71
C GLU A 117 -23.14 23.34 4.15
N LYS A 118 -22.36 23.98 5.02
CA LYS A 118 -22.65 25.34 5.52
C LYS A 118 -22.49 26.35 4.39
N LEU A 119 -23.36 27.36 4.35
CA LEU A 119 -23.28 28.43 3.34
C LEU A 119 -21.93 29.17 3.39
N ASP A 120 -21.42 29.48 4.58
CA ASP A 120 -20.11 30.15 4.73
C ASP A 120 -18.96 29.33 4.15
N PHE A 121 -19.03 28.00 4.22
CA PHE A 121 -18.05 27.12 3.58
C PHE A 121 -18.20 27.17 2.06
N ILE A 122 -19.41 27.16 1.52
CA ILE A 122 -19.62 27.26 0.07
C ILE A 122 -19.10 28.60 -0.47
N LEU A 123 -19.34 29.69 0.26
CA LEU A 123 -18.91 31.04 -0.10
C LEU A 123 -17.42 31.29 0.09
N SER A 124 -16.66 30.39 0.72
CA SER A 124 -15.21 30.53 0.88
C SER A 124 -14.39 30.11 -0.35
N PHE A 125 -15.04 29.65 -1.43
CA PHE A 125 -14.38 29.22 -2.65
C PHE A 125 -14.68 30.17 -3.81
N ASP A 126 -13.65 30.52 -4.57
CA ASP A 126 -13.76 31.43 -5.72
C ASP A 126 -14.41 30.78 -6.94
N ASP A 127 -14.36 29.45 -7.03
CA ASP A 127 -14.84 28.70 -8.18
C ASP A 127 -15.43 27.33 -7.81
N TYR A 128 -16.35 26.86 -8.66
CA TYR A 128 -17.04 25.59 -8.50
C TYR A 128 -16.09 24.38 -8.50
N PRO A 129 -15.09 24.26 -9.41
CA PRO A 129 -14.09 23.20 -9.33
C PRO A 129 -13.36 23.09 -7.99
N SER A 130 -12.93 24.22 -7.41
CA SER A 130 -12.26 24.26 -6.10
C SER A 130 -13.18 23.80 -4.97
N LEU A 131 -14.44 24.22 -4.98
CA LEU A 131 -15.46 23.73 -4.03
C LEU A 131 -15.66 22.21 -4.15
N ILE A 132 -15.82 21.69 -5.36
CA ILE A 132 -16.02 20.26 -5.60
C ILE A 132 -14.80 19.44 -5.17
N LYS A 133 -13.59 19.94 -5.42
CA LYS A 133 -12.35 19.31 -4.97
C LYS A 133 -12.32 19.15 -3.45
N GLU A 134 -12.67 20.20 -2.71
CA GLU A 134 -12.63 20.16 -1.25
C GLU A 134 -13.72 19.25 -0.68
N ILE A 135 -14.95 19.34 -1.21
CA ILE A 135 -16.04 18.42 -0.83
C ILE A 135 -15.64 16.97 -1.13
N ALA A 136 -15.02 16.72 -2.29
CA ALA A 136 -14.54 15.40 -2.66
C ALA A 136 -13.51 14.89 -1.67
N SER A 137 -12.45 15.67 -1.38
CA SER A 137 -11.40 15.29 -0.44
C SER A 137 -11.98 14.91 0.92
N LYS A 138 -12.82 15.79 1.49
CA LYS A 138 -13.46 15.56 2.80
C LYS A 138 -14.32 14.29 2.82
N ARG A 139 -15.10 14.03 1.77
CA ARG A 139 -15.99 12.86 1.68
C ARG A 139 -15.22 11.57 1.45
N ILE A 140 -14.22 11.62 0.58
CA ILE A 140 -13.33 10.48 0.31
C ILE A 140 -12.59 10.12 1.59
N GLU A 141 -11.95 11.08 2.26
CA GLU A 141 -11.30 10.82 3.55
C GLU A 141 -12.25 10.16 4.56
N ALA A 142 -13.45 10.72 4.74
CA ALA A 142 -14.45 10.15 5.64
C ALA A 142 -14.86 8.71 5.29
N LEU A 143 -14.87 8.35 4.00
CA LEU A 143 -15.15 6.99 3.54
C LEU A 143 -14.01 6.02 3.90
N PHE A 144 -12.75 6.45 3.74
CA PHE A 144 -11.58 5.60 4.03
C PHE A 144 -11.20 5.53 5.52
N TYR A 145 -11.74 6.40 6.36
CA TYR A 145 -11.69 6.21 7.82
C TYR A 145 -12.60 5.06 8.30
N GLN A 146 -13.51 4.57 7.45
CA GLN A 146 -14.45 3.49 7.78
C GLN A 146 -13.89 2.12 7.38
N ASN A 147 -14.61 1.04 7.71
CA ASN A 147 -14.20 -0.32 7.33
C ASN A 147 -14.28 -0.54 5.81
N ILE A 148 -13.55 -1.56 5.33
CA ILE A 148 -13.52 -1.94 3.91
C ILE A 148 -14.91 -2.26 3.34
N ASP A 149 -15.84 -2.73 4.18
CA ASP A 149 -17.22 -3.04 3.80
C ASP A 149 -17.95 -1.78 3.31
N ASN A 150 -17.70 -0.62 3.94
CA ASN A 150 -18.31 0.64 3.52
C ASN A 150 -17.73 1.13 2.20
N ILE A 151 -16.44 0.92 1.95
CA ILE A 151 -15.81 1.19 0.65
C ILE A 151 -16.44 0.29 -0.41
N GLN A 152 -16.58 -1.00 -0.15
CA GLN A 152 -17.22 -1.94 -1.08
C GLN A 152 -18.67 -1.56 -1.38
N LYS A 153 -19.43 -1.19 -0.35
CA LYS A 153 -20.80 -0.71 -0.50
C LYS A 153 -20.87 0.56 -1.35
N PHE A 154 -19.99 1.53 -1.07
CA PHE A 154 -19.93 2.77 -1.82
C PHE A 154 -19.62 2.52 -3.30
N PHE A 155 -18.61 1.70 -3.61
CA PHE A 155 -18.28 1.35 -4.98
C PHE A 155 -19.45 0.64 -5.68
N LYS A 156 -20.15 -0.26 -5.00
CA LYS A 156 -21.30 -0.95 -5.58
C LYS A 156 -22.49 -0.01 -5.83
N GLU A 157 -22.85 0.82 -4.86
CA GLU A 157 -24.08 1.62 -4.91
C GLU A 157 -23.91 2.94 -5.70
N ARG A 158 -22.74 3.56 -5.63
CA ARG A 158 -22.49 4.89 -6.22
C ARG A 158 -21.67 4.82 -7.48
N VAL A 159 -20.57 4.06 -7.45
CA VAL A 159 -19.71 3.87 -8.62
C VAL A 159 -20.31 2.83 -9.57
N GLY A 160 -21.11 1.89 -9.05
CA GLY A 160 -21.70 0.77 -9.78
C GLY A 160 -20.68 -0.28 -10.21
N ILE A 161 -19.63 -0.47 -9.42
CA ILE A 161 -18.56 -1.46 -9.65
C ILE A 161 -18.43 -2.31 -8.40
N GLN A 162 -18.36 -3.64 -8.56
CA GLN A 162 -18.20 -4.55 -7.44
C GLN A 162 -16.72 -4.83 -7.18
N ILE A 163 -16.17 -4.16 -6.16
CA ILE A 163 -14.78 -4.37 -5.72
C ILE A 163 -14.66 -5.54 -4.74
N PHE A 164 -13.45 -6.11 -4.66
CA PHE A 164 -13.00 -7.24 -3.82
C PHE A 164 -13.70 -8.58 -4.02
N LYS A 165 -14.98 -8.61 -4.39
CA LYS A 165 -15.77 -9.83 -4.68
C LYS A 165 -15.55 -10.87 -3.56
N GLU A 166 -15.13 -12.09 -3.89
CA GLU A 166 -14.86 -13.18 -2.95
C GLU A 166 -13.63 -12.94 -2.04
N LYS A 167 -12.80 -11.92 -2.31
CA LYS A 167 -11.60 -11.60 -1.54
C LYS A 167 -11.82 -10.54 -0.46
N ALA A 168 -13.06 -10.12 -0.20
CA ALA A 168 -13.35 -9.06 0.75
C ALA A 168 -12.78 -9.34 2.15
N ASP A 169 -12.93 -10.57 2.64
CA ASP A 169 -12.40 -10.99 3.94
C ASP A 169 -10.86 -10.97 3.99
N ASP A 170 -10.20 -11.39 2.90
CA ASP A 170 -8.74 -11.36 2.79
C ASP A 170 -8.22 -9.91 2.82
N ILE A 171 -8.86 -9.00 2.08
CA ILE A 171 -8.50 -7.58 2.09
C ILE A 171 -8.75 -6.95 3.46
N ASN A 172 -9.85 -7.29 4.12
CA ASN A 172 -10.14 -6.83 5.48
C ASN A 172 -9.07 -7.28 6.47
N LEU A 173 -8.66 -8.56 6.38
CA LEU A 173 -7.56 -9.09 7.19
C LEU A 173 -6.28 -8.30 6.95
N LEU A 174 -5.92 -8.01 5.70
CA LEU A 174 -4.71 -7.28 5.37
C LEU A 174 -4.69 -5.86 5.99
N ILE A 175 -5.79 -5.13 5.84
CA ILE A 175 -5.94 -3.78 6.42
C ILE A 175 -5.88 -3.83 7.95
N LYS A 176 -6.54 -4.81 8.57
CA LYS A 176 -6.53 -4.98 10.04
C LYS A 176 -5.14 -5.36 10.56
N GLN A 177 -4.40 -6.20 9.84
CA GLN A 177 -2.99 -6.51 10.14
C GLN A 177 -2.12 -5.25 10.07
N ARG A 178 -2.31 -4.42 9.03
CA ARG A 178 -1.60 -3.13 8.89
C ARG A 178 -1.93 -2.21 10.06
N ASN A 179 -3.19 -2.12 10.46
CA ASN A 179 -3.59 -1.29 11.60
C ASN A 179 -2.94 -1.75 12.92
N LEU A 180 -2.83 -3.07 13.14
CA LEU A 180 -2.05 -3.59 14.27
C LEU A 180 -0.57 -3.22 14.15
N ALA A 181 0.00 -3.32 12.95
CA ALA A 181 1.40 -3.00 12.70
C ALA A 181 1.73 -1.54 13.05
N VAL A 182 0.89 -0.61 12.62
CA VAL A 182 1.04 0.84 12.85
C VAL A 182 0.70 1.22 14.29
N HIS A 183 -0.45 0.81 14.82
CA HIS A 183 -1.00 1.38 16.06
C HIS A 183 -0.72 0.53 17.30
N ASN A 184 -0.44 -0.77 17.15
CA ASN A 184 -0.25 -1.68 18.28
C ASN A 184 1.10 -2.41 18.25
N ARG A 185 2.10 -1.85 17.56
CA ARG A 185 3.43 -2.45 17.40
C ARG A 185 3.35 -3.90 16.92
N SER A 186 2.43 -4.17 16.00
CA SER A 186 2.11 -5.50 15.47
C SER A 186 1.59 -6.52 16.49
N LYS A 187 1.20 -6.12 17.71
CA LYS A 187 0.67 -7.05 18.72
C LYS A 187 -0.77 -7.46 18.42
N ILE A 188 -1.04 -8.76 18.50
CA ILE A 188 -2.35 -9.36 18.27
C ILE A 188 -3.24 -9.13 19.50
N THR A 189 -4.48 -8.68 19.27
CA THR A 189 -5.48 -8.42 20.31
C THR A 189 -6.58 -9.48 20.32
N LYS A 190 -7.34 -9.59 21.42
CA LYS A 190 -8.54 -10.44 21.49
C LYS A 190 -9.56 -10.08 20.41
N GLU A 191 -9.74 -8.78 20.17
CA GLU A 191 -10.67 -8.28 19.16
C GLU A 191 -10.26 -8.77 17.76
N PHE A 192 -8.97 -8.68 17.43
CA PHE A 192 -8.46 -9.18 16.15
C PHE A 192 -8.71 -10.67 15.97
N ILE A 193 -8.45 -11.50 16.99
CA ILE A 193 -8.68 -12.96 16.93
C ILE A 193 -10.17 -13.28 16.78
N ARG A 194 -11.05 -12.50 17.44
CA ARG A 194 -12.50 -12.67 17.31
C ARG A 194 -12.97 -12.36 15.89
N LEU A 195 -12.38 -11.36 15.24
CA LEU A 195 -12.72 -10.97 13.87
C LEU A 195 -12.12 -11.94 12.83
N PHE A 196 -10.92 -12.45 13.08
CA PHE A 196 -10.21 -13.36 12.19
C PHE A 196 -9.76 -14.61 12.94
N PRO A 197 -10.66 -15.58 13.19
CA PRO A 197 -10.30 -16.79 13.94
C PRO A 197 -9.27 -17.62 13.19
N ASN A 198 -8.03 -17.64 13.69
CA ASN A 198 -6.94 -18.46 13.18
C ASN A 198 -6.11 -18.98 14.36
N LYS A 199 -5.76 -20.27 14.34
CA LYS A 199 -4.97 -20.93 15.40
C LYS A 199 -3.55 -20.35 15.52
N GLU A 200 -3.04 -19.73 14.47
CA GLU A 200 -1.73 -19.07 14.45
C GLU A 200 -1.76 -17.69 15.12
N PHE A 201 -2.94 -17.08 15.29
CA PHE A 201 -3.08 -15.79 15.97
C PHE A 201 -3.24 -16.00 17.47
N VAL A 202 -2.15 -15.73 18.18
CA VAL A 202 -2.09 -15.82 19.64
C VAL A 202 -2.07 -14.43 20.25
N GLU A 203 -2.95 -14.17 21.21
CA GLU A 203 -3.07 -12.87 21.87
C GLU A 203 -1.73 -12.44 22.49
N GLY A 204 -1.36 -11.17 22.32
CA GLY A 204 -0.12 -10.59 22.85
C GLY A 204 1.12 -10.93 22.04
N MET A 205 1.07 -11.92 21.14
CA MET A 205 2.14 -12.17 20.19
C MET A 205 2.17 -11.12 19.09
N VAL A 206 3.33 -11.02 18.43
CA VAL A 206 3.56 -10.06 17.36
C VAL A 206 3.36 -10.72 16.01
N LEU A 207 2.57 -10.10 15.13
CA LEU A 207 2.47 -10.47 13.72
C LEU A 207 3.87 -10.50 13.09
N LYS A 208 4.13 -11.53 12.30
CA LYS A 208 5.40 -11.73 11.60
C LYS A 208 5.12 -11.80 10.11
N PHE A 209 5.92 -11.06 9.36
CA PHE A 209 5.97 -11.11 7.90
C PHE A 209 7.41 -11.44 7.52
N ASP A 210 7.58 -12.30 6.52
CA ASP A 210 8.87 -12.60 5.89
C ASP A 210 8.91 -12.01 4.48
N PHE A 211 10.09 -11.94 3.86
CA PHE A 211 10.19 -11.37 2.50
C PHE A 211 9.37 -12.17 1.48
N ALA A 212 9.28 -13.49 1.64
CA ALA A 212 8.51 -14.34 0.75
C ALA A 212 7.00 -14.00 0.79
N TYR A 213 6.47 -13.62 1.95
CA TYR A 213 5.10 -13.15 2.11
C TYR A 213 4.87 -11.83 1.38
N ILE A 214 5.79 -10.88 1.52
CA ILE A 214 5.74 -9.60 0.80
C ILE A 214 5.73 -9.83 -0.71
N GLU A 215 6.61 -10.69 -1.22
CA GLU A 215 6.70 -11.01 -2.65
C GLU A 215 5.45 -11.66 -3.23
N ARG A 216 4.74 -12.47 -2.44
CA ARG A 216 3.46 -13.03 -2.88
C ARG A 216 2.34 -11.99 -2.86
N LEU A 217 2.42 -11.03 -1.94
CA LEU A 217 1.39 -10.03 -1.73
C LEU A 217 1.37 -8.97 -2.85
N ILE A 218 2.54 -8.53 -3.33
CA ILE A 218 2.67 -7.52 -4.39
C ILE A 218 1.85 -7.86 -5.64
N PRO A 219 2.06 -8.99 -6.34
CA PRO A 219 1.31 -9.32 -7.55
C PRO A 219 -0.18 -9.55 -7.25
N ALA A 220 -0.53 -9.99 -6.04
CA ALA A 220 -1.93 -10.17 -5.66
C ALA A 220 -2.67 -8.83 -5.57
N LEU A 221 -2.08 -7.82 -4.93
CA LEU A 221 -2.63 -6.47 -4.83
C LEU A 221 -2.61 -5.75 -6.19
N TYR A 222 -1.49 -5.85 -6.92
CA TYR A 222 -1.35 -5.27 -8.26
C TYR A 222 -2.42 -5.80 -9.22
N LYS A 223 -2.66 -7.11 -9.23
CA LYS A 223 -3.72 -7.71 -10.06
C LYS A 223 -5.10 -7.14 -9.75
N ILE A 224 -5.43 -6.94 -8.46
CA ILE A 224 -6.71 -6.37 -8.05
C ILE A 224 -6.85 -4.94 -8.56
N ILE A 225 -5.85 -4.08 -8.35
CA ILE A 225 -5.94 -2.69 -8.82
C ILE A 225 -5.96 -2.60 -10.35
N ASN A 226 -5.24 -3.48 -11.06
CA ASN A 226 -5.21 -3.49 -12.52
C ASN A 226 -6.57 -3.87 -13.14
N GLU A 227 -7.22 -4.90 -12.60
CA GLU A 227 -8.56 -5.30 -13.03
C GLU A 227 -9.59 -4.20 -12.78
N LEU A 228 -9.49 -3.54 -11.62
CA LEU A 228 -10.38 -2.44 -11.25
C LEU A 228 -10.14 -1.19 -12.08
N ASP A 229 -8.87 -0.83 -12.33
CA ASP A 229 -8.52 0.35 -13.08
C ASP A 229 -9.07 0.29 -14.50
N TYR A 230 -8.91 -0.86 -15.15
CA TYR A 230 -9.47 -1.10 -16.47
C TYR A 230 -11.00 -0.93 -16.50
N GLU A 231 -11.72 -1.49 -15.52
CA GLU A 231 -13.17 -1.37 -15.43
C GLU A 231 -13.62 0.09 -15.18
N ILE A 232 -12.92 0.80 -14.30
CA ILE A 232 -13.23 2.19 -13.94
C ILE A 232 -12.94 3.14 -15.12
N CYS A 233 -11.76 3.03 -15.73
CA CYS A 233 -11.36 3.85 -16.86
C CYS A 233 -12.34 3.71 -18.02
N ALA A 234 -12.74 2.47 -18.35
CA ALA A 234 -13.74 2.21 -19.39
C ALA A 234 -15.12 2.79 -19.05
N LYS A 235 -15.53 2.72 -17.77
CA LYS A 235 -16.87 3.17 -17.35
C LYS A 235 -17.01 4.69 -17.30
N PHE A 236 -15.98 5.39 -16.83
CA PHE A 236 -16.03 6.83 -16.59
C PHE A 236 -15.32 7.66 -17.66
N ASP A 237 -14.72 7.02 -18.67
CA ASP A 237 -13.94 7.71 -19.71
C ASP A 237 -12.85 8.58 -19.04
N LEU A 238 -12.12 7.96 -18.10
CA LEU A 238 -11.03 8.65 -17.40
C LEU A 238 -9.88 8.91 -18.37
N LYS A 239 -9.12 9.98 -18.10
CA LYS A 239 -7.94 10.30 -18.90
C LYS A 239 -6.85 9.28 -18.59
N GLU A 240 -6.58 8.40 -19.55
CA GLU A 240 -5.46 7.47 -19.43
C GLU A 240 -4.14 8.14 -19.84
N VAL A 241 -3.07 7.82 -19.12
CA VAL A 241 -1.70 8.28 -19.38
C VAL A 241 -0.86 7.11 -19.89
N GLU A 242 0.02 7.35 -20.86
CA GLU A 242 0.95 6.33 -21.36
C GLU A 242 2.13 6.13 -20.41
N TYR A 243 2.48 4.87 -20.08
CA TYR A 243 3.59 4.51 -19.18
C TYR A 243 4.35 3.24 -19.55
#